data_AF-A0A968QUW7-F1
#
_entry.id   AF-A0A968QUW7-F1
#
_cell.length_a   1.000
_cell.length_b   1.000
_cell.length_c   1.000
_cell.angle_alpha   90.00
_cell.angle_beta   90.00
_cell.angle_gamma   90.00
#
_symmetry.space_group_name_H-M   'P 1'
#
loop_
_entity.id
_entity.type
_entity.pdbx_description
1 polymer ?
#
loop_
_entity_poly.entity_id
_entity_poly.type
_entity_poly.pdbx_seq_one_letter_code
_entity_poly.pdbx_strand_id
1 'polypeptide(L)'
;MRPEKLSGEKIHAPERLIRLYLPECLKAIGDKASPLTILKPLIPEDKEKLPEAVSKWKNEIDSLELSESTNRVLIELLENAILSRFPKLTLKEIQKMIQLTPLDKTVAGQELIRMGMDEGILKGLEKGLEKGLEKGLEKGLEKGRIEGELIGKIHLAQRLLKRPVTPKKKLLAQSPKELRAILKKLETELKAW
;
A
#
# COMPACT_ATOMS: atom_id res chain seq x y z
N MET A 1 31.32 60.33 -23.58
CA MET A 1 30.18 60.80 -24.40
C MET A 1 29.07 59.77 -24.32
N ARG A 2 27.85 60.18 -23.96
CA ARG A 2 26.62 59.37 -24.09
C ARG A 2 26.16 59.33 -25.57
N PRO A 3 25.30 58.36 -25.91
CA PRO A 3 23.92 58.69 -26.32
C PRO A 3 22.91 57.86 -25.50
N GLU A 4 21.90 58.45 -24.84
CA GLU A 4 20.55 58.81 -25.37
C GLU A 4 19.73 57.59 -25.83
N LYS A 5 18.87 57.09 -24.93
CA LYS A 5 17.39 57.26 -24.88
C LYS A 5 16.63 56.44 -25.92
N LEU A 6 15.95 55.40 -25.45
CA LEU A 6 14.69 54.92 -26.02
C LEU A 6 13.65 54.82 -24.90
N SER A 7 12.71 55.75 -24.95
CA SER A 7 11.40 55.71 -24.29
C SER A 7 10.54 54.59 -24.86
N GLY A 8 9.72 53.96 -24.04
CA GLY A 8 8.62 53.10 -24.51
C GLY A 8 8.44 51.87 -23.63
N GLU A 9 7.36 51.87 -22.88
CA GLU A 9 6.75 50.80 -22.09
C GLU A 9 7.18 49.36 -22.44
N LYS A 10 7.44 48.53 -21.43
CA LYS A 10 7.05 47.10 -21.44
C LYS A 10 7.18 46.41 -20.06
N ILE A 11 6.01 46.17 -19.48
CA ILE A 11 5.58 44.95 -18.77
C ILE A 11 6.37 44.58 -17.50
N HIS A 12 5.79 44.83 -16.34
CA HIS A 12 6.12 44.13 -15.10
C HIS A 12 5.70 42.67 -15.20
N ALA A 13 6.68 41.75 -15.23
CA ALA A 13 6.43 40.35 -14.94
C ALA A 13 6.71 40.10 -13.44
N PRO A 14 5.69 39.84 -12.61
CA PRO A 14 5.92 39.25 -11.30
C PRO A 14 6.35 37.79 -11.52
N GLU A 15 7.13 37.21 -10.59
CA GLU A 15 7.53 35.79 -10.60
C GLU A 15 8.69 35.40 -11.53
N ARG A 16 9.90 35.91 -11.25
CA ARG A 16 11.12 35.18 -11.62
C ARG A 16 11.22 33.93 -10.74
N LEU A 17 10.95 32.75 -11.31
CA LEU A 17 11.36 31.47 -10.72
C LEU A 17 12.88 31.47 -10.53
N ILE A 18 13.33 31.62 -9.28
CA ILE A 18 14.75 31.52 -8.93
C ILE A 18 15.07 30.04 -8.77
N ARG A 19 15.83 29.47 -9.70
CA ARG A 19 16.41 28.14 -9.53
C ARG A 19 17.61 28.28 -8.58
N LEU A 20 17.52 27.65 -7.42
CA LEU A 20 18.62 27.56 -6.46
C LEU A 20 19.05 26.09 -6.37
N TYR A 21 20.34 25.83 -6.45
CA TYR A 21 20.86 24.48 -6.26
C TYR A 21 21.12 24.22 -4.77
N LEU A 22 20.69 23.05 -4.28
CA LEU A 22 20.79 22.68 -2.87
C LEU A 22 22.21 22.88 -2.26
N PRO A 23 23.32 22.56 -2.96
CA PRO A 23 24.66 22.82 -2.45
C PRO A 23 24.98 24.31 -2.28
N GLU A 24 24.42 25.18 -3.13
CA GLU A 24 24.63 26.62 -3.06
C GLU A 24 23.81 27.23 -1.92
N CYS A 25 22.59 26.74 -1.70
CA CYS A 25 21.76 27.09 -0.55
C CYS A 25 22.47 26.75 0.77
N LEU A 26 23.01 25.54 0.88
CA LEU A 26 23.70 25.10 2.10
C LEU A 26 25.02 25.85 2.32
N LYS A 27 25.75 26.21 1.25
CA LYS A 27 26.91 27.13 1.34
C LYS A 27 26.53 28.53 1.80
N ALA A 28 25.40 29.07 1.34
CA ALA A 28 24.93 30.40 1.73
C ALA A 28 24.51 30.48 3.21
N ILE A 29 24.06 29.36 3.78
CA ILE A 29 23.72 29.24 5.21
C ILE A 29 25.00 29.09 6.07
N GLY A 30 26.09 28.55 5.50
CA GLY A 30 27.37 28.36 6.18
C GLY A 30 27.30 27.33 7.31
N ASP A 31 28.13 27.50 8.35
CA ASP A 31 28.12 26.67 9.57
C ASP A 31 27.06 27.10 10.60
N LYS A 32 26.10 27.95 10.23
CA LYS A 32 25.05 28.38 11.16
C LYS A 32 24.04 27.26 11.39
N ALA A 33 23.73 26.98 12.65
CA ALA A 33 22.62 26.12 13.01
C ALA A 33 21.33 26.66 12.38
N SER A 34 20.62 25.82 11.63
CA SER A 34 19.40 26.18 10.92
C SER A 34 18.48 24.96 10.80
N PRO A 35 17.15 25.13 10.75
CA PRO A 35 16.25 24.04 10.39
C PRO A 35 16.60 23.34 9.07
N LEU A 36 17.35 24.02 8.18
CA LEU A 36 17.82 23.46 6.91
C LEU A 36 18.98 22.46 7.07
N THR A 37 19.53 22.29 8.28
CA THR A 37 20.51 21.24 8.62
C THR A 37 19.99 19.83 8.26
N ILE A 38 18.68 19.60 8.29
CA ILE A 38 18.04 18.34 7.88
C ILE A 38 18.35 17.93 6.44
N LEU A 39 18.76 18.87 5.58
CA LEU A 39 19.05 18.64 4.17
C LEU A 39 20.53 18.37 3.88
N LYS A 40 21.43 18.61 4.86
CA LYS A 40 22.87 18.29 4.73
C LYS A 40 23.13 16.82 4.36
N PRO A 41 22.40 15.83 4.92
CA PRO A 41 22.54 14.45 4.49
C PRO A 41 22.32 14.24 3.00
N LEU A 42 21.57 15.08 2.27
CA LEU A 42 21.32 14.88 0.85
C LEU A 42 22.48 15.31 -0.05
N ILE A 43 23.49 16.01 0.48
CA ILE A 43 24.72 16.37 -0.25
C ILE A 43 25.72 15.22 -0.17
N PRO A 44 26.41 14.84 -1.27
CA PRO A 44 27.48 13.85 -1.22
C PRO A 44 28.56 14.20 -0.18
N GLU A 45 28.69 13.33 0.82
CA GLU A 45 29.63 13.28 1.94
C GLU A 45 30.11 11.82 2.08
N ASP A 46 31.38 11.63 2.45
CA ASP A 46 31.97 10.31 2.64
C ASP A 46 31.27 9.50 3.74
N LYS A 47 30.94 8.24 3.42
CA LYS A 47 30.26 7.31 4.34
C LYS A 47 31.03 7.10 5.65
N GLU A 48 32.35 7.23 5.63
CA GLU A 48 33.22 7.02 6.79
C GLU A 48 33.06 8.10 7.88
N LYS A 49 32.63 9.31 7.51
CA LYS A 49 32.44 10.43 8.44
C LYS A 49 30.99 10.62 8.87
N LEU A 50 30.09 9.73 8.43
CA LEU A 50 28.66 9.84 8.68
C LEU A 50 28.31 9.91 10.19
N PRO A 51 28.89 9.08 11.09
CA PRO A 51 28.55 9.16 12.53
C PRO A 51 28.93 10.51 13.17
N GLU A 52 30.07 11.07 12.77
CA GLU A 52 30.55 12.38 13.24
C GLU A 52 29.67 13.51 12.70
N ALA A 53 29.32 13.45 11.41
CA ALA A 53 28.45 14.42 10.76
C ALA A 53 27.04 14.42 11.38
N VAL A 54 26.48 13.23 11.62
CA VAL A 54 25.17 13.05 12.25
C VAL A 54 25.15 13.63 13.68
N SER A 55 26.23 13.44 14.43
CA SER A 55 26.38 14.05 15.76
C SER A 55 26.45 15.57 15.69
N LYS A 56 27.17 16.13 14.70
CA LYS A 56 27.24 17.58 14.47
C LYS A 56 25.86 18.15 14.11
N TRP A 57 25.12 17.51 13.21
CA TRP A 57 23.80 17.95 12.80
C TRP A 57 22.78 17.91 13.93
N LYS A 58 22.83 16.87 14.77
CA LYS A 58 22.01 16.79 15.98
C LYS A 58 22.29 17.99 16.90
N ASN A 59 23.57 18.26 17.20
CA ASN A 59 23.96 19.37 18.06
C ASN A 59 23.54 20.73 17.49
N GLU A 60 23.61 20.90 16.16
CA GLU A 60 23.09 22.10 15.49
C GLU A 60 21.59 22.25 15.69
N ILE A 61 20.81 21.18 15.52
CA ILE A 61 19.35 21.21 15.73
C ILE A 61 19.01 21.50 17.20
N ASP A 62 19.72 20.86 18.14
CA ASP A 62 19.52 21.07 19.58
C ASP A 62 19.87 22.51 20.01
N SER A 63 20.83 23.15 19.33
CA SER A 63 21.21 24.55 19.60
C SER A 63 20.17 25.59 19.14
N LEU A 64 19.14 25.19 18.41
CA LEU A 64 18.10 26.11 17.92
C LEU A 64 17.07 26.51 18.98
N GLU A 65 17.14 25.96 20.20
CA GLU A 65 16.22 26.23 21.32
C GLU A 65 14.72 26.17 20.93
N LEU A 66 14.38 25.26 20.01
CA LEU A 66 13.01 25.07 19.52
C LEU A 66 12.15 24.27 20.52
N SER A 67 10.83 24.32 20.33
CA SER A 67 9.92 23.47 21.10
C SER A 67 10.26 21.99 20.93
N GLU A 68 10.06 21.18 21.97
CA GLU A 68 10.34 19.75 21.95
C GLU A 68 9.66 19.03 20.76
N SER A 69 8.42 19.43 20.45
CA SER A 69 7.66 18.94 19.28
C SER A 69 8.33 19.28 17.95
N THR A 70 8.85 20.50 17.78
CA THR A 70 9.50 20.94 16.54
C THR A 70 10.86 20.26 16.38
N ASN A 71 11.61 20.14 17.47
CA ASN A 71 12.89 19.43 17.47
C ASN A 71 12.70 17.95 17.08
N ARG A 72 11.66 17.28 17.62
CA ARG A 72 11.29 15.91 17.21
C ARG A 72 11.02 15.80 15.71
N VAL A 73 10.23 16.70 15.14
CA VAL A 73 9.93 16.69 13.69
C VAL A 73 11.20 16.90 12.87
N LEU A 74 12.09 17.81 13.28
CA LEU A 74 13.37 18.03 12.58
C LEU A 74 14.28 16.80 12.62
N ILE A 75 14.35 16.13 13.76
CA ILE A 75 15.10 14.88 13.92
C ILE A 75 14.52 13.78 13.01
N GLU A 76 13.20 13.62 12.97
CA GLU A 76 12.54 12.62 12.10
C GLU A 76 12.82 12.90 10.60
N LEU A 77 12.78 14.17 10.20
CA LEU A 77 13.13 14.57 8.83
C LEU A 77 14.61 14.32 8.52
N LEU A 78 15.51 14.55 9.48
CA LEU A 78 16.94 14.23 9.35
C LEU A 78 17.16 12.72 9.18
N GLU A 79 16.49 11.88 9.98
CA GLU A 79 16.55 10.42 9.87
C GLU A 79 16.09 9.94 8.48
N ASN A 80 14.98 10.49 7.98
CA ASN A 80 14.46 10.18 6.65
C ASN A 80 15.40 10.63 5.52
N ALA A 81 16.04 11.79 5.65
CA ALA A 81 17.01 12.27 4.68
C ALA A 81 18.24 11.35 4.61
N ILE A 82 18.72 10.86 5.75
CA ILE A 82 19.84 9.90 5.83
C ILE A 82 19.42 8.56 5.21
N LEU A 83 18.24 8.03 5.55
CA LEU A 83 17.72 6.78 4.99
C LEU A 83 17.58 6.83 3.47
N SER A 84 17.02 7.93 2.95
CA SER A 84 16.83 8.14 1.51
C SER A 84 18.13 8.05 0.73
N ARG A 85 19.21 8.63 1.28
CA ARG A 85 20.51 8.61 0.63
C ARG A 85 21.30 7.33 0.87
N PHE A 86 21.18 6.73 2.05
CA PHE A 86 21.90 5.52 2.44
C PHE A 86 20.93 4.35 2.64
N PRO A 87 20.35 3.78 1.56
CA PRO A 87 19.35 2.71 1.66
C PRO A 87 19.89 1.41 2.27
N LYS A 88 21.21 1.28 2.43
CA LYS A 88 21.86 0.15 3.11
C LYS A 88 21.88 0.30 4.64
N LEU A 89 21.56 1.48 5.19
CA LEU A 89 21.47 1.72 6.62
C LEU A 89 20.05 1.48 7.12
N THR A 90 19.96 0.95 8.33
CA THR A 90 18.69 0.78 9.04
C THR A 90 18.42 1.98 9.94
N LEU A 91 17.13 2.24 10.20
CA LEU A 91 16.71 3.29 11.13
C LEU A 91 17.36 3.12 12.52
N LYS A 92 17.51 1.88 12.98
CA LYS A 92 18.15 1.54 14.26
C LYS A 92 19.62 1.93 14.30
N GLU A 93 20.34 1.79 13.19
CA GLU A 93 21.75 2.20 13.09
C GLU A 93 21.87 3.73 13.13
N ILE A 94 21.00 4.45 12.43
CA ILE A 94 20.97 5.92 12.44
C ILE A 94 20.62 6.45 13.84
N GLN A 95 19.60 5.89 14.49
CA GLN A 95 19.21 6.29 15.85
C GLN A 95 20.31 6.04 16.88
N LYS A 96 21.10 4.97 16.73
CA LYS A 96 22.29 4.73 17.55
C LYS A 96 23.35 5.81 17.34
N MET A 97 23.54 6.28 16.11
CA MET A 97 24.45 7.39 15.82
C MET A 97 23.96 8.71 16.44
N ILE A 98 22.64 8.96 16.44
CA ILE A 98 22.03 10.16 17.05
C ILE A 98 21.84 10.00 18.58
N GLN A 99 22.11 8.81 19.15
CA GLN A 99 21.91 8.47 20.56
C GLN A 99 20.46 8.71 21.03
N LEU A 100 19.46 8.41 20.20
CA LEU A 100 18.05 8.57 20.54
C LEU A 100 17.42 7.26 20.98
N THR A 101 16.42 7.35 21.86
CA THR A 101 15.52 6.23 22.15
C THR A 101 14.78 5.88 20.85
N PRO A 102 14.88 4.63 20.37
CA PRO A 102 14.21 4.22 19.16
C PRO A 102 12.70 4.52 19.21
N LEU A 103 12.15 5.06 18.11
CA LEU A 103 10.74 5.48 18.04
C LEU A 103 9.80 4.32 18.45
N ASP A 104 10.10 3.08 18.05
CA ASP A 104 9.38 1.85 18.40
C ASP A 104 9.35 1.55 19.92
N LYS A 105 10.25 2.17 20.69
CA LYS A 105 10.29 2.07 22.16
C LYS A 105 9.56 3.21 22.86
N THR A 106 9.12 4.24 22.14
CA THR A 106 8.34 5.34 22.70
C THR A 106 6.85 4.96 22.76
N VAL A 107 6.10 5.58 23.69
CA VAL A 107 4.65 5.37 23.79
C VAL A 107 3.94 5.69 22.46
N ALA A 108 4.34 6.77 21.79
CA ALA A 108 3.78 7.17 20.50
C ALA A 108 4.11 6.16 19.37
N GLY A 109 5.34 5.65 19.32
CA GLY A 109 5.71 4.65 18.31
C GLY A 109 5.09 3.28 18.56
N GLN A 110 4.92 2.87 19.82
CA GLN A 110 4.16 1.66 20.15
C GLN A 110 2.70 1.79 19.73
N GLU A 111 2.08 2.96 19.94
CA GLU A 111 0.71 3.21 19.49
C GLU A 111 0.59 3.18 17.96
N LEU A 112 1.54 3.79 17.24
CA LEU A 112 1.59 3.72 15.77
C LEU A 112 1.74 2.29 15.24
N ILE A 113 2.62 1.49 15.87
CA ILE A 113 2.80 0.08 15.52
C ILE A 113 1.50 -0.70 15.78
N ARG A 114 0.84 -0.45 16.93
CA ARG A 114 -0.44 -1.09 17.26
C ARG A 114 -1.51 -0.74 16.24
N MET A 115 -1.68 0.55 15.94
CA MET A 115 -2.65 1.01 14.94
C MET A 115 -2.40 0.39 13.56
N GLY A 116 -1.14 0.35 13.10
CA GLY A 116 -0.80 -0.26 11.82
C GLY A 116 -1.06 -1.77 11.79
N MET A 117 -0.83 -2.46 12.90
CA MET A 117 -1.11 -3.89 13.04
C MET A 117 -2.61 -4.17 13.06
N ASP A 118 -3.39 -3.40 13.81
CA ASP A 118 -4.85 -3.51 13.88
C ASP A 118 -5.47 -3.25 12.50
N GLU A 119 -5.03 -2.19 11.81
CA GLU A 119 -5.50 -1.86 10.47
C GLU A 119 -5.13 -2.94 9.44
N GLY A 120 -3.92 -3.49 9.54
CA GLY A 120 -3.46 -4.59 8.70
C GLY A 120 -4.28 -5.87 8.88
N ILE A 121 -4.58 -6.23 10.13
CA ILE A 121 -5.42 -7.40 10.46
C ILE A 121 -6.84 -7.20 9.94
N LEU A 122 -7.46 -6.05 10.18
CA LEU A 122 -8.81 -5.73 9.72
C LEU A 122 -8.91 -5.83 8.20
N LYS A 123 -8.01 -5.15 7.47
CA LYS A 123 -7.97 -5.18 6.00
C LYS A 123 -7.72 -6.60 5.47
N GLY A 124 -6.88 -7.38 6.16
CA GLY A 124 -6.59 -8.77 5.78
C GLY A 124 -7.81 -9.68 5.94
N LEU A 125 -8.51 -9.57 7.08
CA LEU A 125 -9.70 -10.36 7.38
C LEU A 125 -10.86 -10.02 6.45
N GLU A 126 -11.13 -8.73 6.23
CA GLU A 126 -12.20 -8.26 5.35
C GLU A 126 -12.02 -8.80 3.92
N LYS A 127 -10.84 -8.58 3.34
CA LYS A 127 -10.52 -9.07 1.99
C LYS A 127 -10.54 -10.60 1.89
N GLY A 128 -10.11 -11.29 2.96
CA GLY A 128 -10.12 -12.75 3.01
C GLY A 128 -11.55 -13.31 3.05
N LEU A 129 -12.40 -12.73 3.88
CA LEU A 129 -13.79 -13.14 4.06
C LEU A 129 -14.62 -12.85 2.81
N GLU A 130 -14.50 -11.64 2.25
CA GLU A 130 -15.22 -11.24 1.03
C GLU A 130 -14.91 -12.18 -0.14
N LYS A 131 -13.62 -12.41 -0.43
CA LYS A 131 -13.20 -13.32 -1.51
C LYS A 131 -13.60 -14.76 -1.24
N GLY A 132 -13.57 -15.20 0.02
CA GLY A 132 -13.96 -16.55 0.40
C GLY A 132 -15.46 -16.79 0.22
N LEU A 133 -16.28 -15.84 0.68
CA LEU A 133 -17.73 -15.89 0.60
C LEU A 133 -18.22 -15.80 -0.84
N GLU A 134 -17.69 -14.86 -1.63
CA GLU A 134 -18.04 -14.67 -3.04
C GLU A 134 -17.79 -15.95 -3.85
N LYS A 135 -16.57 -16.50 -3.76
CA LYS A 135 -16.21 -17.75 -4.46
C LYS A 135 -17.00 -18.95 -3.98
N GLY A 136 -17.31 -19.02 -2.68
CA GLY A 136 -18.11 -20.10 -2.11
C GLY A 136 -19.56 -20.06 -2.59
N LEU A 137 -20.16 -18.87 -2.56
CA LEU A 137 -21.53 -18.63 -2.98
C LEU A 137 -21.71 -18.85 -4.49
N GLU A 138 -20.81 -18.32 -5.31
CA GLU A 138 -20.84 -18.48 -6.77
C GLU A 138 -20.78 -19.96 -7.17
N LYS A 139 -19.83 -20.72 -6.59
CA LYS A 139 -19.72 -22.16 -6.84
C LYS A 139 -20.94 -22.94 -6.35
N GLY A 140 -21.48 -22.56 -5.19
CA GLY A 140 -22.68 -23.17 -4.62
C GLY A 140 -23.91 -22.95 -5.49
N LEU A 141 -24.12 -21.72 -5.94
CA LEU A 141 -25.23 -21.33 -6.82
C LEU A 141 -25.13 -22.02 -8.17
N GLU A 142 -23.95 -22.01 -8.81
CA GLU A 142 -23.78 -22.63 -10.14
C GLU A 142 -23.99 -24.15 -10.06
N LYS A 143 -23.46 -24.81 -9.03
CA LYS A 143 -23.69 -26.24 -8.82
C LYS A 143 -25.19 -26.54 -8.61
N GLY A 144 -25.86 -25.75 -7.77
CA GLY A 144 -27.30 -25.89 -7.52
C GLY A 144 -28.14 -25.66 -8.78
N ARG A 145 -27.76 -24.70 -9.63
CA ARG A 145 -28.41 -24.43 -10.92
C ARG A 145 -28.28 -25.61 -11.88
N ILE A 146 -27.07 -26.16 -12.04
CA ILE A 146 -26.81 -27.33 -12.90
C ILE A 146 -27.59 -28.55 -12.40
N GLU A 147 -27.57 -28.83 -11.10
CA GLU A 147 -28.31 -29.96 -10.52
C GLU A 147 -29.81 -29.80 -10.73
N GLY A 148 -30.35 -28.59 -10.51
CA GLY A 148 -31.76 -28.29 -10.76
C GLY A 148 -32.18 -28.50 -12.21
N GLU A 149 -31.37 -28.06 -13.16
CA GLU A 149 -31.64 -28.22 -14.60
C GLU A 149 -31.62 -29.70 -15.02
N LEU A 150 -30.63 -30.47 -14.56
CA LEU A 150 -30.52 -31.89 -14.85
C LEU A 150 -31.71 -32.68 -14.28
N ILE A 151 -32.10 -32.39 -13.04
CA ILE A 151 -33.27 -33.02 -12.41
C ILE A 151 -34.54 -32.71 -13.19
N GLY A 152 -34.73 -31.45 -13.62
CA GLY A 152 -35.86 -31.05 -14.44
C GLY A 152 -35.94 -31.84 -15.76
N LYS A 153 -34.80 -31.99 -16.45
CA LYS A 153 -34.69 -32.78 -17.69
C LYS A 153 -34.98 -34.27 -17.46
N ILE A 154 -34.47 -34.86 -16.38
CA ILE A 154 -34.74 -36.26 -16.01
C ILE A 154 -36.24 -36.47 -15.76
N HIS A 155 -36.88 -35.60 -14.98
CA HIS A 155 -38.32 -35.69 -14.70
C HIS A 155 -39.16 -35.55 -15.95
N LEU A 156 -38.78 -34.66 -16.86
CA LEU A 156 -39.45 -34.51 -18.15
C LEU A 156 -39.34 -35.79 -18.98
N ALA A 157 -38.13 -36.34 -19.15
CA ALA A 157 -37.92 -37.57 -19.91
C ALA A 157 -38.67 -38.77 -19.30
N GLN A 158 -38.70 -38.89 -17.97
CA GLN A 158 -39.48 -39.94 -17.28
C GLN A 158 -40.98 -39.83 -17.56
N ARG A 159 -41.54 -38.62 -17.57
CA ARG A 159 -42.95 -38.38 -17.90
C ARG A 159 -43.27 -38.75 -19.35
N LEU A 160 -42.41 -38.36 -20.29
CA LEU A 160 -42.58 -38.68 -21.72
C LEU A 160 -42.55 -40.19 -21.97
N LEU A 161 -41.68 -40.94 -21.28
CA LEU A 161 -41.59 -42.40 -21.34
C LEU A 161 -42.65 -43.13 -20.50
N LYS A 162 -43.60 -42.41 -19.87
CA LYS A 162 -44.62 -42.96 -18.95
C LYS A 162 -44.03 -43.79 -17.79
N ARG A 163 -42.81 -43.47 -17.34
CA ARG A 163 -42.15 -44.10 -16.18
C ARG A 163 -42.49 -43.37 -14.88
N PRO A 164 -42.39 -44.04 -13.71
CA PRO A 164 -42.57 -43.39 -12.42
C PRO A 164 -41.51 -42.31 -12.19
N VAL A 165 -41.96 -41.12 -11.80
CA VAL A 165 -41.08 -39.97 -11.54
C VAL A 165 -40.25 -40.23 -10.29
N THR A 166 -38.93 -40.12 -10.42
CA THR A 166 -38.02 -40.32 -9.28
C THR A 166 -38.08 -39.13 -8.33
N PRO A 167 -38.24 -39.31 -7.01
CA PRO A 167 -38.32 -38.19 -6.08
C PRO A 167 -37.08 -37.28 -6.14
N LYS A 168 -37.30 -35.96 -6.16
CA LYS A 168 -36.23 -34.94 -6.23
C LYS A 168 -35.16 -35.13 -5.15
N LYS A 169 -35.57 -35.52 -3.93
CA LYS A 169 -34.66 -35.79 -2.80
C LYS A 169 -33.64 -36.91 -3.09
N LYS A 170 -34.02 -37.94 -3.85
CA LYS A 170 -33.11 -39.02 -4.25
C LYS A 170 -32.13 -38.59 -5.34
N LEU A 171 -32.56 -37.68 -6.23
CA LEU A 171 -31.72 -37.15 -7.30
C LEU A 171 -30.72 -36.10 -6.79
N LEU A 172 -31.11 -35.26 -5.83
CA LEU A 172 -30.22 -34.31 -5.16
C LEU A 172 -29.10 -34.98 -4.34
N ALA A 173 -29.29 -36.25 -3.95
CA ALA A 173 -28.27 -37.03 -3.28
C ALA A 173 -27.19 -37.58 -4.25
N GLN A 174 -27.41 -37.45 -5.56
CA GLN A 174 -26.51 -37.95 -6.60
C GLN A 174 -25.61 -36.83 -7.10
N SER A 175 -24.41 -37.19 -7.55
CA SER A 175 -23.47 -36.25 -8.15
C SER A 175 -23.95 -35.76 -9.53
N PRO A 176 -23.50 -34.57 -9.99
CA PRO A 176 -23.82 -34.07 -11.32
C PRO A 176 -23.43 -35.02 -12.47
N LYS A 177 -22.40 -35.85 -12.28
CA LYS A 177 -21.98 -36.86 -13.27
C LYS A 177 -23.01 -37.99 -13.38
N GLU A 178 -23.52 -38.46 -12.26
CA GLU A 178 -24.54 -39.53 -12.21
C GLU A 178 -25.86 -39.03 -12.80
N LEU A 179 -26.28 -37.81 -12.48
CA LEU A 179 -27.46 -37.18 -13.07
C LEU A 179 -27.36 -37.10 -14.61
N ARG A 180 -26.20 -36.72 -15.15
CA ARG A 180 -25.96 -36.72 -16.61
C ARG A 180 -26.02 -38.13 -17.20
N ALA A 181 -25.49 -39.13 -16.51
CA ALA A 181 -25.55 -40.51 -16.98
C ALA A 181 -27.00 -41.04 -17.01
N ILE A 182 -27.80 -40.72 -16.01
CA ILE A 182 -29.23 -41.06 -15.96
C ILE A 182 -29.97 -40.39 -17.11
N LEU A 183 -29.76 -39.09 -17.31
CA LEU A 183 -30.39 -38.34 -18.40
C LEU A 183 -30.03 -38.93 -19.76
N LYS A 184 -28.75 -39.24 -20.01
CA LYS A 184 -28.29 -39.83 -21.28
C LYS A 184 -28.95 -41.17 -21.58
N LYS A 185 -29.14 -42.03 -20.55
CA LYS A 185 -29.87 -43.30 -20.72
C LYS A 185 -31.32 -43.07 -21.13
N LEU A 186 -32.01 -42.15 -20.46
CA LEU A 186 -33.41 -41.82 -20.77
C LEU A 186 -33.55 -41.21 -22.17
N GLU A 187 -32.62 -40.33 -22.58
CA GLU A 187 -32.61 -39.76 -23.94
C GLU A 187 -32.37 -40.81 -25.03
N THR A 188 -31.56 -41.83 -24.74
CA THR A 188 -31.30 -42.93 -25.70
C THR A 188 -32.55 -43.79 -25.89
N GLU A 189 -33.27 -44.09 -24.81
CA GLU A 189 -34.55 -44.77 -24.86
C GLU A 189 -35.61 -43.95 -25.60
N LEU A 190 -35.62 -42.62 -25.43
CA LEU A 190 -36.55 -41.71 -26.11
C LEU A 190 -36.31 -41.62 -27.62
N LYS A 191 -35.05 -41.79 -28.06
CA LYS A 191 -34.67 -41.84 -29.48
C LYS A 191 -34.90 -43.22 -30.13
N ALA A 192 -35.11 -44.26 -29.33
CA ALA A 192 -35.41 -45.61 -29.80
C ALA A 192 -36.91 -45.84 -30.03
N TRP A 193 -37.73 -44.82 -29.75
CA TRP A 193 -39.15 -44.72 -30.05
C TRP A 193 -39.36 -43.92 -31.34
#